data_AF-A0A430ALF9-F1
#
_entry.id   AF-A0A430ALF9-F1
#
_cell.length_a   1.000
_cell.length_b   1.000
_cell.length_c   1.000
_cell.angle_alpha   90.00
_cell.angle_beta   90.00
_cell.angle_gamma   90.00
#
_symmetry.space_group_name_H-M   'P 1'
#
loop_
_entity.id
_entity.type
_entity.pdbx_description
1 polymer ?
#
loop_
_entity_poly.entity_id
_entity_poly.type
_entity_poly.pdbx_seq_one_letter_code
_entity_poly.pdbx_strand_id
1 'polypeptide(L)'
;MSAVEKADGSNLDYRRINIQQNDIGERLATRKEIRSFKKKFGQNGVKLTIDKKGKILPANVDGGFNFKTGKIVLPKNPTQIALHHEGFHAEQWLNIGQDAYAKLAVLEREEHVFEQIMKNQHLFDDQSIIHSIEYIERLRLKLK
;
A
#
# COMPACT_ATOMS: atom_id res chain seq x y z
N MET A 1 -41.77 -13.95 42.50
CA MET A 1 -40.35 -14.25 42.27
C MET A 1 -39.99 -13.65 40.92
N SER A 2 -39.39 -12.47 40.91
CA SER A 2 -38.96 -11.80 39.66
C SER A 2 -37.45 -11.91 39.54
N ALA A 3 -36.99 -12.51 38.46
CA ALA A 3 -35.58 -12.64 38.13
C ALA A 3 -35.00 -11.26 37.78
N VAL A 4 -33.89 -10.89 38.41
CA VAL A 4 -33.06 -9.75 38.02
C VAL A 4 -32.03 -10.29 37.03
N GLU A 5 -32.25 -10.05 35.74
CA GLU A 5 -31.19 -10.16 34.74
C GLU A 5 -30.12 -9.11 35.03
N LYS A 6 -28.91 -9.57 35.35
CA LYS A 6 -27.73 -8.70 35.40
C LYS A 6 -27.27 -8.48 33.97
N ALA A 7 -27.41 -7.26 33.48
CA ALA A 7 -26.79 -6.82 32.24
C ALA A 7 -25.26 -7.00 32.34
N ASP A 8 -24.73 -7.77 31.40
CA ASP A 8 -23.31 -7.99 31.16
C ASP A 8 -22.63 -6.65 30.84
N GLY A 9 -21.70 -6.25 31.71
CA GLY A 9 -20.89 -5.05 31.57
C GLY A 9 -19.90 -5.19 30.44
N SER A 10 -20.38 -4.94 29.23
CA SER A 10 -19.67 -4.55 28.01
C SER A 10 -18.14 -4.58 28.12
N ASN A 11 -17.54 -5.57 27.46
CA ASN A 11 -16.14 -5.63 27.08
C ASN A 11 -15.77 -4.37 26.26
N LEU A 12 -15.37 -3.30 26.93
CA LEU A 12 -14.86 -2.08 26.30
C LEU A 12 -13.47 -2.40 25.72
N ASP A 13 -13.40 -2.64 24.41
CA ASP A 13 -12.12 -2.74 23.69
C ASP A 13 -11.47 -1.34 23.62
N TYR A 14 -10.51 -1.08 24.51
CA TYR A 14 -9.76 0.17 24.61
C TYR A 14 -8.78 0.41 23.47
N ARG A 15 -8.73 -0.44 22.43
CA ARG A 15 -7.94 -0.18 21.22
C ARG A 15 -8.65 0.85 20.34
N ARG A 16 -8.65 2.11 20.75
CA ARG A 16 -8.79 3.21 19.78
C ARG A 16 -7.58 3.16 18.86
N ILE A 17 -7.69 2.39 17.78
CA ILE A 17 -6.78 2.50 16.66
C ILE A 17 -7.01 3.91 16.11
N ASN A 18 -6.06 4.80 16.34
CA ASN A 18 -6.10 6.14 15.76
C ASN A 18 -5.81 5.99 14.26
N ILE A 19 -6.88 5.76 13.48
CA ILE A 19 -6.85 5.67 12.03
C ILE A 19 -6.70 7.09 11.51
N GLN A 20 -5.49 7.45 11.11
CA GLN A 20 -5.22 8.71 10.43
C GLN A 20 -5.46 8.52 8.94
N GLN A 21 -6.04 9.52 8.28
CA GLN A 21 -6.29 9.54 6.85
C GLN A 21 -5.61 10.74 6.20
N ASN A 22 -5.36 10.69 4.89
CA ASN A 22 -5.00 11.86 4.10
C ASN A 22 -6.25 12.68 3.73
N ASP A 23 -6.05 13.77 2.99
CA ASP A 23 -7.13 14.71 2.64
C ASP A 23 -8.22 14.11 1.74
N ILE A 24 -7.95 12.97 1.10
CA ILE A 24 -8.92 12.26 0.25
C ILE A 24 -9.59 11.09 0.96
N GLY A 25 -9.18 10.73 2.18
CA GLY A 25 -9.80 9.66 2.98
C GLY A 25 -9.05 8.32 2.99
N GLU A 26 -7.88 8.21 2.35
CA GLU A 26 -7.07 6.99 2.41
C GLU A 26 -6.32 6.89 3.74
N ARG A 27 -6.28 5.69 4.32
CA ARG A 27 -5.61 5.46 5.59
C ARG A 27 -4.10 5.61 5.48
N LEU A 28 -3.52 6.38 6.39
CA LEU A 28 -2.08 6.45 6.59
C LEU A 28 -1.52 5.16 7.19
N ALA A 29 -0.38 4.72 6.69
CA ALA A 29 0.34 3.59 7.24
C ALA A 29 0.90 3.93 8.63
N THR A 30 0.72 3.03 9.58
CA THR A 30 1.30 3.16 10.91
C THR A 30 2.82 2.96 10.88
N ARG A 31 3.52 3.48 11.89
CA ARG A 31 4.95 3.21 12.08
C ARG A 31 5.27 1.72 12.20
N LYS A 32 4.34 0.93 12.75
CA LYS A 32 4.49 -0.54 12.88
C LYS A 32 4.46 -1.19 11.50
N GLU A 33 3.48 -0.84 10.67
CA GLU A 33 3.34 -1.36 9.30
C GLU A 33 4.57 -1.02 8.45
N ILE A 34 5.04 0.24 8.49
CA ILE A 34 6.24 0.66 7.76
C ILE A 34 7.48 -0.15 8.21
N ARG A 35 7.63 -0.41 9.51
CA ARG A 35 8.75 -1.23 10.02
C ARG A 35 8.64 -2.69 9.59
N SER A 36 7.46 -3.28 9.69
CA SER A 36 7.22 -4.66 9.26
C SER A 36 7.47 -4.82 7.76
N PHE A 37 6.98 -3.89 6.96
CA PHE A 37 7.21 -3.83 5.52
C PHE A 37 8.70 -3.72 5.18
N LYS A 38 9.40 -2.78 5.82
CA LYS A 38 10.86 -2.62 5.65
C LYS A 38 11.61 -3.91 5.96
N LYS A 39 11.21 -4.62 7.03
CA LYS A 39 11.83 -5.89 7.42
C LYS A 39 11.57 -6.97 6.38
N LYS A 40 10.30 -7.16 5.97
CA LYS A 40 9.88 -8.16 4.97
C LYS A 40 10.68 -8.01 3.67
N PHE A 41 10.73 -6.82 3.10
CA PHE A 41 11.39 -6.57 1.83
C PHE A 41 12.92 -6.54 1.95
N GLY A 42 13.44 -6.00 3.06
CA GLY A 42 14.88 -5.96 3.31
C GLY A 42 15.52 -7.35 3.39
N GLN A 43 14.81 -8.35 3.91
CA GLN A 43 15.27 -9.75 3.93
C GLN A 43 15.41 -10.34 2.52
N ASN A 44 14.72 -9.78 1.54
CA ASN A 44 14.72 -10.23 0.15
C ASN A 44 15.53 -9.28 -0.76
N GLY A 45 16.43 -8.46 -0.19
CA GLY A 45 17.28 -7.56 -0.95
C GLY A 45 16.59 -6.27 -1.46
N VAL A 46 15.32 -6.04 -1.10
CA VAL A 46 14.58 -4.84 -1.50
C VAL A 46 14.66 -3.76 -0.40
N LYS A 47 15.23 -2.60 -0.73
CA LYS A 47 15.47 -1.53 0.25
C LYS A 47 14.35 -0.49 0.25
N LEU A 48 13.69 -0.30 1.40
CA LEU A 48 12.78 0.83 1.62
C LEU A 48 13.51 2.10 2.07
N THR A 49 13.22 3.23 1.42
CA THR A 49 13.61 4.59 1.82
C THR A 49 12.39 5.48 2.01
N ILE A 50 12.33 6.21 3.13
CA ILE A 50 11.31 7.23 3.37
C ILE A 50 11.87 8.59 2.94
N ASP A 51 11.24 9.24 1.98
CA ASP A 51 11.56 10.59 1.52
C ASP A 51 11.01 11.64 2.50
N LYS A 52 11.70 11.78 3.63
CA LYS A 52 11.30 12.70 4.70
C LYS A 52 11.28 14.17 4.28
N LYS A 53 12.02 14.53 3.23
CA LYS A 53 12.23 15.92 2.81
C LYS A 53 11.55 16.26 1.47
N GLY A 54 10.90 15.28 0.81
CA GLY A 54 10.29 15.48 -0.51
C GLY A 54 11.30 15.82 -1.59
N LYS A 55 12.50 15.22 -1.56
CA LYS A 55 13.60 15.53 -2.49
C LYS A 55 13.93 14.38 -3.45
N ILE A 56 13.33 13.21 -3.26
CA ILE A 56 13.61 11.99 -4.00
C ILE A 56 12.46 11.67 -4.96
N LEU A 57 11.22 11.74 -4.47
CA LEU A 57 10.04 11.51 -5.28
C LEU A 57 9.69 12.78 -6.09
N PRO A 58 9.24 12.65 -7.35
CA PRO A 58 8.59 13.73 -8.08
C PRO A 58 7.39 14.30 -7.31
N ALA A 59 6.95 15.50 -7.69
CA ALA A 59 5.70 16.03 -7.18
C ALA A 59 4.52 15.13 -7.60
N ASN A 60 3.54 14.95 -6.72
CA ASN A 60 2.29 14.23 -6.97
C ASN A 60 2.45 12.72 -7.26
N VAL A 61 3.40 12.05 -6.59
CA VAL A 61 3.44 10.58 -6.58
C VAL A 61 3.37 10.05 -5.16
N ASP A 62 2.64 8.95 -4.99
CA ASP A 62 2.43 8.31 -3.67
C ASP A 62 3.52 7.29 -3.31
N GLY A 63 4.43 7.01 -4.25
CA GLY A 63 5.53 6.08 -4.09
C GLY A 63 6.35 5.91 -5.36
N GLY A 64 7.36 5.05 -5.28
CA GLY A 64 7.97 4.50 -6.49
C GLY A 64 8.92 3.33 -6.22
N PHE A 65 8.82 2.31 -7.06
CA PHE A 65 9.72 1.17 -7.11
C PHE A 65 10.73 1.29 -8.25
N ASN A 66 12.01 1.36 -7.90
CA ASN A 66 13.11 1.34 -8.85
C ASN A 66 13.59 -0.10 -9.10
N PHE A 67 13.09 -0.69 -10.19
CA PHE A 67 13.41 -2.06 -10.62
C PHE A 67 14.88 -2.27 -11.05
N LYS A 68 15.64 -1.20 -11.34
CA LYS A 68 17.08 -1.31 -11.63
C LYS A 68 17.90 -1.55 -10.37
N THR A 69 17.40 -1.10 -9.22
CA THR A 69 18.13 -1.12 -7.94
C THR A 69 17.43 -1.90 -6.83
N GLY A 70 16.23 -2.45 -7.08
CA GLY A 70 15.41 -3.09 -6.05
C GLY A 70 15.07 -2.16 -4.89
N LYS A 71 14.77 -0.89 -5.17
CA LYS A 71 14.57 0.14 -4.12
C LYS A 71 13.16 0.69 -4.17
N ILE A 72 12.48 0.67 -3.02
CA ILE A 72 11.20 1.35 -2.80
C ILE A 72 11.47 2.71 -2.16
N VAL A 73 10.82 3.75 -2.66
CA VAL A 73 10.79 5.08 -2.05
C VAL A 73 9.34 5.46 -1.76
N LEU A 74 9.06 5.88 -0.52
CA LEU A 74 7.73 6.33 -0.08
C LEU A 74 7.83 7.73 0.55
N PRO A 75 6.76 8.55 0.51
CA PRO A 75 6.73 9.86 1.16
C PRO A 75 6.83 9.74 2.69
N LYS A 76 6.97 10.87 3.39
CA LYS A 76 7.14 10.92 4.86
C LYS A 76 6.00 10.20 5.61
N ASN A 77 4.76 10.36 5.17
CA ASN A 77 3.56 9.78 5.73
C ASN A 77 2.82 9.02 4.62
N PRO A 78 3.27 7.81 4.23
CA PRO A 78 2.64 7.07 3.15
C PRO A 78 1.29 6.53 3.59
N THR A 79 0.38 6.39 2.62
CA THR A 79 -0.85 5.63 2.81
C THR A 79 -0.56 4.13 2.88
N GLN A 80 -1.47 3.37 3.48
CA GLN A 80 -1.39 1.91 3.46
C GLN A 80 -1.41 1.41 2.01
N ILE A 81 -2.29 1.96 1.17
CA ILE A 81 -2.41 1.53 -0.22
C ILE A 81 -1.11 1.79 -0.99
N ALA A 82 -0.45 2.94 -0.82
CA ALA A 82 0.84 3.22 -1.45
C ALA A 82 1.93 2.22 -1.00
N LEU A 83 1.96 1.88 0.29
CA LEU A 83 2.91 0.90 0.81
C LEU A 83 2.69 -0.48 0.18
N HIS A 84 1.45 -0.92 0.01
CA HIS A 84 1.13 -2.18 -0.64
C HIS A 84 1.36 -2.15 -2.16
N HIS A 85 0.99 -1.06 -2.83
CA HIS A 85 1.20 -0.84 -4.26
C HIS A 85 2.67 -1.05 -4.64
N GLU A 86 3.58 -0.33 -3.98
CA GLU A 86 5.02 -0.50 -4.23
C GLU A 86 5.55 -1.88 -3.79
N GLY A 87 4.90 -2.47 -2.77
CA GLY A 87 5.18 -3.84 -2.34
C GLY A 87 4.86 -4.87 -3.41
N PHE A 88 3.73 -4.73 -4.12
CA PHE A 88 3.33 -5.65 -5.18
C PHE A 88 4.23 -5.54 -6.41
N HIS A 89 4.70 -4.33 -6.76
CA HIS A 89 5.76 -4.18 -7.76
C HIS A 89 7.04 -4.92 -7.36
N ALA A 90 7.46 -4.78 -6.10
CA ALA A 90 8.65 -5.47 -5.60
C ALA A 90 8.47 -7.00 -5.55
N GLU A 91 7.29 -7.50 -5.16
CA GLU A 91 6.97 -8.93 -5.17
C GLU A 91 6.99 -9.50 -6.59
N GLN A 92 6.34 -8.82 -7.55
CA GLN A 92 6.38 -9.22 -8.95
C GLN A 92 7.83 -9.29 -9.44
N TRP A 93 8.63 -8.26 -9.16
CA TRP A 93 10.05 -8.20 -9.54
C TRP A 93 10.89 -9.32 -8.91
N LEU A 94 10.66 -9.63 -7.62
CA LEU A 94 11.34 -10.75 -6.95
C LEU A 94 10.95 -12.10 -7.57
N ASN A 95 9.69 -12.24 -8.00
CA ASN A 95 9.17 -13.49 -8.53
C ASN A 95 9.64 -13.79 -9.96
N ILE A 96 9.66 -12.78 -10.84
CA ILE A 96 10.00 -12.96 -12.26
C ILE A 96 11.44 -12.56 -12.59
N GLY A 97 12.13 -11.90 -11.66
CA GLY A 97 13.48 -11.38 -11.83
C GLY A 97 13.52 -10.06 -12.60
N GLN A 98 14.65 -9.35 -12.44
CA GLN A 98 14.84 -8.01 -12.98
C GLN A 98 14.69 -7.94 -14.50
N ASP A 99 15.26 -8.89 -15.23
CA ASP A 99 15.26 -8.85 -16.70
C ASP A 99 13.88 -9.09 -17.29
N ALA A 100 13.09 -9.99 -16.71
CA ALA A 100 11.71 -10.20 -17.15
C ALA A 100 10.82 -9.01 -16.76
N TYR A 101 10.98 -8.49 -15.54
CA TYR A 101 10.24 -7.32 -15.08
C TYR A 101 10.51 -6.09 -15.93
N ALA A 102 11.77 -5.87 -16.33
CA ALA A 102 12.15 -4.74 -17.16
C ALA A 102 11.53 -4.78 -18.56
N LYS A 103 11.15 -5.97 -19.07
CA LYS A 103 10.51 -6.17 -20.37
C LYS A 103 9.00 -5.92 -20.36
N LEU A 104 8.36 -5.96 -19.20
CA LEU A 104 6.93 -5.68 -19.08
C LEU A 104 6.64 -4.22 -19.45
N ALA A 105 5.57 -3.99 -20.21
CA ALA A 105 5.02 -2.66 -20.41
C ALA A 105 4.53 -2.06 -19.08
N VAL A 106 4.41 -0.74 -19.02
CA VAL A 106 3.91 -0.05 -17.81
C VAL A 106 2.54 -0.57 -17.42
N LEU A 107 1.61 -0.68 -18.38
CA LEU A 107 0.26 -1.16 -18.12
C LEU A 107 0.25 -2.58 -17.57
N GLU A 108 1.10 -3.49 -18.06
CA GLU A 108 1.17 -4.87 -17.54
C GLU A 108 1.63 -4.94 -16.08
N ARG A 109 2.55 -4.06 -15.66
CA ARG A 109 3.00 -3.96 -14.26
C ARG A 109 1.89 -3.41 -13.37
N GLU A 110 1.19 -2.39 -13.86
CA GLU A 110 0.13 -1.71 -13.11
C GLU A 110 -1.14 -2.57 -13.00
N GLU A 111 -1.49 -3.32 -14.04
CA GLU A 111 -2.55 -4.34 -14.00
C GLU A 111 -2.25 -5.42 -12.95
N HIS A 112 -1.00 -5.90 -12.90
CA HIS A 112 -0.60 -6.85 -11.87
C HIS A 112 -0.81 -6.29 -10.47
N VAL A 113 -0.39 -5.04 -10.22
CA VAL A 113 -0.58 -4.40 -8.92
C VAL A 113 -2.07 -4.24 -8.60
N PHE A 114 -2.87 -3.76 -9.57
CA PHE A 114 -4.31 -3.62 -9.42
C PHE A 114 -4.97 -4.96 -9.06
N GLU A 115 -4.64 -6.05 -9.76
CA GLU A 115 -5.14 -7.38 -9.44
C GLU A 115 -4.80 -7.80 -8.00
N GLN A 116 -3.57 -7.54 -7.53
CA GLN A 116 -3.19 -7.86 -6.15
C GLN A 116 -3.96 -7.01 -5.14
N ILE A 117 -4.20 -5.72 -5.42
CA ILE A 117 -5.03 -4.87 -4.57
C ILE A 117 -6.45 -5.42 -4.50
N MET A 118 -7.08 -5.75 -5.63
CA MET A 118 -8.45 -6.28 -5.67
C MET A 118 -8.57 -7.64 -4.97
N LYS A 119 -7.60 -8.55 -5.15
CA LYS A 119 -7.55 -9.84 -4.42
C LYS A 119 -7.49 -9.65 -2.91
N ASN A 120 -6.88 -8.55 -2.46
CA ASN A 120 -6.69 -8.22 -1.04
C ASN A 120 -7.55 -7.02 -0.60
N GLN A 121 -8.65 -6.72 -1.31
CA GLN A 121 -9.41 -5.47 -1.11
C GLN A 121 -9.90 -5.27 0.33
N HIS A 122 -10.19 -6.36 1.03
CA HIS A 122 -10.60 -6.38 2.45
C HIS A 122 -9.55 -5.80 3.42
N LEU A 123 -8.31 -5.56 2.97
CA LEU A 123 -7.25 -4.94 3.77
C LEU A 123 -7.23 -3.41 3.70
N PHE A 124 -8.00 -2.80 2.78
CA PHE A 124 -7.94 -1.38 2.48
C PHE A 124 -9.28 -0.70 2.78
N ASP A 125 -9.22 0.61 3.00
CA ASP A 125 -10.42 1.44 3.05
C ASP A 125 -11.06 1.60 1.66
N ASP A 126 -12.36 1.87 1.63
CA ASP A 126 -13.14 2.00 0.39
C ASP A 126 -12.55 3.06 -0.55
N GLN A 127 -12.01 4.15 0.00
CA GLN A 127 -11.40 5.20 -0.79
C GLN A 127 -10.16 4.71 -1.55
N SER A 128 -9.31 3.92 -0.90
CA SER A 128 -8.15 3.29 -1.54
C SER A 128 -8.56 2.37 -2.69
N ILE A 129 -9.67 1.65 -2.55
CA ILE A 129 -10.22 0.79 -3.61
C ILE A 129 -10.73 1.62 -4.78
N ILE A 130 -11.53 2.66 -4.52
CA ILE A 130 -12.05 3.58 -5.55
C ILE A 130 -10.88 4.22 -6.31
N HIS A 131 -9.91 4.79 -5.60
CA HIS A 131 -8.75 5.44 -6.22
C HIS A 131 -7.92 4.45 -7.06
N SER A 132 -7.76 3.20 -6.61
CA SER A 132 -7.06 2.17 -7.38
C SER A 132 -7.78 1.82 -8.69
N ILE A 133 -9.12 1.78 -8.68
CA ILE A 133 -9.94 1.56 -9.88
C ILE A 133 -9.80 2.75 -10.85
N GLU A 134 -9.98 3.97 -10.36
CA GLU A 134 -9.86 5.19 -11.17
C GLU A 134 -8.46 5.31 -11.80
N TYR A 135 -7.42 4.96 -11.03
CA TYR A 135 -6.03 4.98 -11.50
C TYR A 135 -5.80 4.01 -12.66
N ILE A 136 -6.19 2.73 -12.52
CA ILE A 136 -5.96 1.74 -13.58
C ILE A 136 -6.81 2.03 -14.82
N GLU A 137 -8.06 2.50 -14.65
CA GLU A 137 -8.94 2.88 -15.77
C GLU A 137 -8.34 4.03 -16.58
N ARG A 138 -7.83 5.07 -15.89
CA ARG A 138 -7.12 6.17 -16.55
C ARG A 138 -5.88 5.69 -17.31
N LEU A 139 -5.12 4.74 -16.76
CA LEU A 139 -3.96 4.16 -17.45
C LEU A 139 -4.37 3.35 -18.68
N ARG A 140 -5.41 2.53 -18.59
CA ARG A 140 -5.97 1.76 -19.73
C ARG A 140 -6.41 2.67 -20.87
N LEU A 141 -6.94 3.87 -20.56
CA LEU A 141 -7.32 4.86 -21.57
C LEU A 141 -6.10 5.56 -22.19
N LYS A 142 -5.06 5.82 -21.38
CA LYS A 142 -3.87 6.57 -21.81
C LYS A 142 -2.85 5.72 -22.58
N LEU A 143 -2.75 4.44 -22.25
CA LEU A 143 -1.75 3.51 -22.78
C LEU A 143 -2.33 2.50 -23.79
N LYS A 144 -3.62 2.66 -24.14
CA LYS A 144 -4.22 2.06 -25.33
C LYS A 144 -3.64 2.69 -26.59
#